data_AF-A0A437P5G7-F1
#
_entry.id   AF-A0A437P5G7-F1
#
_cell.length_a   1.000
_cell.length_b   1.000
_cell.length_c   1.000
_cell.angle_alpha   90.00
_cell.angle_beta   90.00
_cell.angle_gamma   90.00
#
_symmetry.space_group_name_H-M   'P 1'
#
loop_
_entity.id
_entity.type
_entity.pdbx_description
1 polymer ?
#
loop_
_entity_poly.entity_id
_entity_poly.type
_entity_poly.pdbx_seq_one_letter_code
_entity_poly.pdbx_strand_id
1 'polypeptide(L)' 'MAQAEPHPDVLHAQLRHRALPCLCPRQHDARGPRGGAIPGSGQTARTIGYSLARGQLRERVACNGCERRWSRVNV' A
#
# COMPACT_ATOMS: atom_id res chain seq x y z
N MET A 1 9.58 23.77 -17.90
CA MET A 1 8.42 22.84 -17.80
C MET A 1 8.00 22.83 -16.34
N ALA A 2 6.86 23.44 -16.01
CA ALA A 2 6.38 23.52 -14.64
C ALA A 2 5.87 22.14 -14.21
N GLN A 3 6.53 21.51 -13.24
CA GLN A 3 6.00 20.30 -12.62
C GLN A 3 4.75 20.71 -11.85
N ALA A 4 3.58 20.27 -12.32
CA ALA A 4 2.34 20.44 -11.59
C ALA A 4 2.46 19.63 -10.29
N GLU A 5 2.68 20.32 -9.17
CA GLU A 5 2.57 19.68 -7.86
C GLU A 5 1.15 19.10 -7.75
N PRO A 6 1.01 17.79 -7.49
CA PRO A 6 -0.31 17.18 -7.40
C PRO A 6 -1.09 17.85 -6.26
N HIS A 7 -2.25 18.41 -6.60
CA HIS A 7 -3.13 19.04 -5.63
C HIS A 7 -3.42 18.04 -4.49
N PRO A 8 -3.39 18.44 -3.21
CA PRO A 8 -3.48 17.53 -2.07
C PRO A 8 -4.71 16.61 -2.09
N ASP A 9 -5.84 17.07 -2.64
CA ASP A 9 -7.06 16.28 -2.86
C ASP A 9 -6.89 15.17 -3.91
N VAL A 10 -6.21 15.46 -5.01
CA VAL A 10 -5.93 14.48 -6.07
C VAL A 10 -5.03 13.39 -5.53
N LEU A 11 -3.97 13.78 -4.81
CA LEU A 11 -3.08 12.83 -4.14
C LEU A 11 -3.84 11.98 -3.11
N HIS A 12 -4.71 12.58 -2.31
CA HIS A 12 -5.52 11.86 -1.34
C HIS A 12 -6.40 10.78 -2.00
N ALA A 13 -7.10 11.16 -3.07
CA ALA A 13 -7.94 10.23 -3.83
C ALA A 13 -7.10 9.09 -4.42
N GLN A 14 -5.96 9.42 -5.04
CA GLN A 14 -5.09 8.45 -5.68
C GLN A 14 -4.53 7.44 -4.67
N LEU A 15 -4.16 7.89 -3.47
CA LEU A 15 -3.67 7.01 -2.39
C LEU A 15 -4.76 6.13 -1.79
N ARG A 16 -6.01 6.60 -1.71
CA ARG A 16 -7.14 5.80 -1.23
C ARG A 16 -7.52 4.67 -2.20
N HIS A 17 -7.47 4.94 -3.50
CA HIS A 17 -7.84 3.95 -4.52
C HIS A 17 -6.72 2.94 -4.85
N ARG A 18 -5.49 3.20 -4.37
CA ARG A 18 -4.34 2.35 -4.62
C ARG A 18 -4.36 1.10 -3.73
N ALA A 19 -4.52 -0.06 -4.34
CA ALA A 19 -4.21 -1.33 -3.68
C ALA A 19 -2.69 -1.51 -3.61
N LEU A 20 -2.15 -1.67 -2.40
CA LEU A 20 -0.73 -1.93 -2.18
C LEU A 20 -0.49 -3.42 -1.92
N PRO A 21 0.64 -3.99 -2.37
CA PRO A 21 1.01 -5.35 -1.98
C PRO A 21 1.27 -5.37 -0.48
N CYS A 22 0.72 -6.37 0.21
CA CYS A 22 1.04 -6.56 1.62
C CYS A 22 2.43 -7.16 1.79
N LEU A 23 3.19 -6.65 2.76
CA LEU A 23 4.52 -7.16 3.11
C LEU A 23 4.46 -8.26 4.18
N CYS A 24 3.26 -8.71 4.58
CA CYS A 24 3.13 -9.81 5.53
C CYS A 24 3.61 -11.11 4.86
N PRO A 25 4.61 -11.79 5.44
CA PRO A 25 5.16 -13.01 4.85
C PRO A 25 4.11 -14.11 4.85
N ARG A 26 3.65 -14.56 3.66
CA ARG A 26 2.80 -15.73 3.34
C ARG A 26 1.56 -16.04 4.22
N GLN A 27 1.27 -15.25 5.26
CA GLN A 27 0.15 -15.45 6.20
C GLN A 27 -1.21 -15.27 5.54
N HIS A 28 -1.25 -14.64 4.36
CA HIS A 28 -2.47 -14.34 3.65
C HIS A 28 -2.56 -14.95 2.27
N ASP A 29 -1.53 -15.70 1.83
CA ASP A 29 -1.61 -16.37 0.54
C ASP A 29 -2.82 -17.31 0.56
N ALA A 30 -3.74 -17.11 -0.38
CA ALA A 30 -4.88 -17.98 -0.58
C ALA A 30 -4.37 -19.41 -0.78
N ARG A 31 -5.05 -20.38 -0.16
CA ARG A 31 -4.78 -21.78 -0.45
C ARG A 31 -5.46 -22.12 -1.76
N GLY A 32 -4.66 -22.58 -2.71
CA GLY A 32 -5.18 -23.10 -3.96
C GLY A 32 -5.97 -24.39 -3.74
N PRO A 33 -6.67 -24.88 -4.79
CA PRO A 33 -7.53 -26.07 -4.71
C PRO A 33 -6.79 -27.36 -4.32
N ARG A 34 -5.45 -27.36 -4.43
CA ARG A 34 -4.57 -28.46 -4.01
C ARG A 34 -3.92 -28.25 -2.63
N GLY A 35 -4.40 -27.28 -1.84
CA GLY A 35 -3.93 -27.00 -0.48
C GLY A 35 -2.63 -26.19 -0.38
N GLY A 36 -1.91 -25.97 -1.49
CA GLY A 36 -0.71 -25.13 -1.53
C GLY A 36 -1.03 -23.63 -1.50
N ALA A 37 -0.17 -22.84 -0.86
CA ALA A 37 -0.28 -21.38 -0.88
C ALA A 37 -0.06 -20.84 -2.31
N ILE A 38 -0.90 -19.92 -2.77
CA ILE A 38 -0.73 -19.19 -4.04
C ILE A 38 0.11 -17.94 -3.75
N PRO A 39 1.40 -17.89 -4.12
CA PRO A 39 2.27 -16.77 -3.78
C PRO A 39 1.76 -15.49 -4.43
N GLY A 40 1.66 -14.41 -3.65
CA GLY A 40 1.22 -13.11 -4.18
C GLY A 40 -0.30 -12.97 -4.33
N SER A 41 -1.08 -14.01 -3.97
CA SER A 41 -2.52 -13.88 -3.70
C SER A 41 -2.81 -13.32 -2.30
N GLY A 42 -1.75 -13.03 -1.54
CA GLY A 42 -1.81 -12.39 -0.24
C GLY A 42 -2.74 -11.17 -0.19
N GLN A 43 -3.18 -10.84 1.03
CA GLN A 43 -4.04 -9.69 1.28
C GLN A 43 -3.44 -8.40 0.71
N THR A 44 -4.29 -7.47 0.35
CA THR A 44 -3.86 -6.13 -0.04
C THR A 44 -3.62 -5.26 1.20
N ALA A 45 -2.98 -4.13 0.98
CA ALA A 45 -2.78 -3.11 1.98
C ALA A 45 -3.33 -1.78 1.48
N ARG A 46 -3.67 -0.89 2.42
CA ARG A 46 -4.18 0.45 2.13
C ARG A 46 -3.38 1.52 2.86
N THR A 47 -3.26 2.68 2.23
CA THR A 47 -2.66 3.85 2.86
C THR A 47 -3.63 4.42 3.91
N ILE A 48 -3.18 4.47 5.16
CA ILE A 48 -3.94 4.97 6.32
C ILE A 48 -3.49 6.37 6.76
N GLY A 49 -2.42 6.89 6.15
CA GLY A 49 -1.96 8.27 6.32
C GLY A 49 -0.77 8.54 5.42
N TYR A 50 -0.50 9.81 5.13
CA TYR A 50 0.66 10.19 4.34
C TYR A 50 1.18 11.57 4.77
N SER A 51 2.44 11.83 4.43
CA SER A 51 3.05 13.15 4.52
C SER A 51 4.00 13.37 3.36
N LEU A 52 4.09 14.61 2.89
CA LEU A 52 5.05 15.05 1.90
C LEU A 52 6.15 15.84 2.60
N ALA A 53 7.39 15.42 2.43
CA ALA A 53 8.55 16.12 3.00
C ALA A 53 9.71 16.09 2.02
N ARG A 54 10.24 17.28 1.67
CA ARG A 54 11.39 17.44 0.75
C ARG A 54 11.21 16.69 -0.59
N GLY A 55 10.01 16.75 -1.16
CA GLY A 55 9.67 16.06 -2.42
C GLY A 55 9.47 14.55 -2.29
N GLN A 56 9.59 13.97 -1.08
CA GLN A 56 9.35 12.55 -0.84
C GLN A 56 7.97 12.32 -0.23
N LEU A 57 7.23 11.37 -0.79
CA LEU A 57 5.95 10.94 -0.23
C LEU A 57 6.18 9.83 0.78
N ARG A 58 5.83 10.06 2.04
CA ARG A 58 5.86 9.06 3.10
C ARG A 58 4.45 8.56 3.36
N GLU A 59 4.21 7.29 3.09
CA GLU A 59 2.91 6.64 3.29
C GLU A 59 2.97 5.75 4.54
N ARG A 60 1.98 5.88 5.44
CA ARG A 60 1.67 4.88 6.46
C ARG A 60 0.65 3.92 5.89
N VAL A 61 0.97 2.64 5.89
CA VAL A 61 0.22 1.58 5.23
C VAL A 61 -0.20 0.54 6.26
N ALA A 62 -1.42 0.03 6.14
CA ALA A 62 -1.93 -1.08 6.94
C ALA A 62 -2.38 -2.23 6.04
N CYS A 63 -2.08 -3.46 6.47
CA CYS A 63 -2.66 -4.65 5.86
C CYS A 63 -4.19 -4.65 6.03
N ASN A 64 -4.92 -5.11 5.02
CA ASN A 64 -6.38 -5.30 5.13
C ASN A 64 -6.75 -6.61 5.84
N GLY A 65 -5.82 -7.53 6.03
CA GLY A 65 -6.05 -8.85 6.62
C GLY A 65 -5.42 -9.11 7.98
N CYS A 66 -4.59 -8.21 8.50
CA CYS A 66 -4.02 -8.32 9.84
C CYS A 66 -3.64 -6.95 10.41
N GLU A 67 -3.19 -6.93 11.66
CA GLU A 67 -2.87 -5.69 12.38
C GLU A 67 -1.51 -5.09 12.00
N ARG A 68 -0.79 -5.67 11.02
CA ARG A 68 0.52 -5.15 10.61
C ARG A 68 0.39 -3.80 9.91
N ARG A 69 1.31 -2.91 10.28
CA ARG A 69 1.46 -1.55 9.75
C ARG A 69 2.92 -1.32 9.40
N TRP A 70 3.18 -0.60 8.31
CA TRP A 70 4.52 -0.21 7.90
C TRP A 70 4.51 1.16 7.25
N SER A 71 5.70 1.72 7.05
CA SER A 71 5.88 2.96 6.31
C SER A 71 6.55 2.67 4.97
N ARG A 72 6.14 3.38 3.92
CA ARG A 72 6.77 3.36 2.60
C ARG A 72 7.17 4.78 2.23
N VAL A 73 8.34 4.93 1.60
CA VAL A 73 8.73 6.17 0.94
C VAL A 73 8.60 5.94 -0.57
N ASN A 74 7.82 6.80 -1.24
CA ASN A 74 7.79 6.89 -2.69
C ASN A 74 8.73 8.05 -3.07
N VAL A 75 9.83 7.69 -3.75
CA VAL A 75 10.82 8.63 -4.32
C VAL A 75 10.52 8.86 -5.79
#